data_AF-A0A7J5YRJ6-F1
#
_entry.id   AF-A0A7J5YRJ6-F1
#
_cell.length_a   1.000
_cell.length_b   1.000
_cell.length_c   1.000
_cell.angle_alpha   90.00
_cell.angle_beta   90.00
_cell.angle_gamma   90.00
#
_symmetry.space_group_name_H-M   'P 1'
#
loop_
_entity.id
_entity.type
_entity.pdbx_description
1 polymer ?
#
loop_
_entity_poly.entity_id
_entity_poly.type
_entity_poly.pdbx_seq_one_letter_code
_entity_poly.pdbx_strand_id
1 'polypeptide(L)'
;MLRMKCVSVAVLLSLLSLGDSAPLSSCESLLKPITISNENMMGKWLYVGGSSDLPGSRSLGRLLSSVWLDITATSQSNILNIIQTQRIYGKCSSLVFNVTFENSTMVIEQPFYLREVYLPTDCSDCLVVYEEVISGRDTFTSLMLFSKRQSVSPDFVEMFKAQAECLRMPSPIMIDTDYEICPDNIAPSEGISALNSFLEAKMGHRVAKLLDAFFDAFVN
;
A
#
# COMPACT_ATOMS: atom_id res chain seq x y z
N MET A 1 -22.05 39.31 -63.04
CA MET A 1 -20.73 39.73 -62.52
C MET A 1 -20.88 40.13 -61.07
N LEU A 2 -20.32 39.38 -60.11
CA LEU A 2 -19.36 39.86 -59.11
C LEU A 2 -19.06 38.77 -58.05
N ARG A 3 -17.77 38.37 -58.02
CA ARG A 3 -16.96 37.88 -56.89
C ARG A 3 -17.24 36.53 -56.21
N MET A 4 -16.42 35.59 -56.68
CA MET A 4 -15.71 34.52 -55.97
C MET A 4 -15.27 34.90 -54.54
N LYS A 5 -15.55 34.03 -53.56
CA LYS A 5 -14.77 33.90 -52.32
C LYS A 5 -14.52 32.42 -52.01
N CYS A 6 -13.24 32.09 -52.02
CA CYS A 6 -12.61 30.83 -51.66
C CYS A 6 -12.56 30.62 -50.13
N VAL A 7 -12.65 29.33 -49.73
CA VAL A 7 -11.93 28.69 -48.60
C VAL A 7 -12.47 29.10 -47.20
N SER A 8 -12.87 28.19 -46.31
CA SER A 8 -12.01 27.20 -45.65
C SER A 8 -12.78 25.99 -45.14
N VAL A 9 -12.14 24.83 -45.31
CA VAL A 9 -12.46 23.53 -44.70
C VAL A 9 -12.31 23.61 -43.19
N ALA A 10 -13.34 23.23 -42.44
CA ALA A 10 -13.22 22.92 -41.02
C ALA A 10 -13.74 21.49 -40.81
N VAL A 11 -12.82 20.52 -40.94
CA VAL A 11 -13.05 19.14 -40.53
C VAL A 11 -13.08 19.14 -39.00
N LEU A 12 -14.27 18.93 -38.42
CA LEU A 12 -14.42 18.62 -37.00
C LEU A 12 -13.92 17.19 -36.77
N LEU A 13 -12.63 17.04 -36.50
CA LEU A 13 -12.05 15.80 -35.99
C LEU A 13 -12.49 15.63 -34.53
N SER A 14 -13.48 14.77 -34.37
CA SER A 14 -13.92 14.13 -33.14
C SER A 14 -12.73 13.67 -32.28
N LEU A 15 -12.53 14.32 -31.14
CA LEU A 15 -11.71 13.84 -30.03
C LEU A 15 -12.44 12.68 -29.34
N LEU A 16 -12.39 11.50 -29.96
CA LEU A 16 -12.55 10.26 -29.23
C LEU A 16 -11.21 10.05 -28.51
N SER A 17 -11.12 10.51 -27.27
CA SER A 17 -10.05 10.14 -26.36
C SER A 17 -10.02 8.61 -26.27
N LEU A 18 -9.02 8.00 -26.92
CA LEU A 18 -8.62 6.63 -26.62
C LEU A 18 -8.35 6.58 -25.13
N GLY A 19 -9.22 5.89 -24.38
CA GLY A 19 -8.86 5.39 -23.07
C GLY A 19 -7.72 4.40 -23.32
N ASP A 20 -6.51 4.85 -23.03
CA ASP A 20 -5.30 4.04 -23.14
C ASP A 20 -5.43 2.94 -22.10
N SER A 21 -6.00 1.82 -22.53
CA SER A 21 -5.92 0.59 -21.75
C SER A 21 -4.45 0.23 -21.81
N ALA A 22 -3.72 0.48 -20.71
CA ALA A 22 -2.32 0.13 -20.58
C ALA A 22 -2.11 -1.27 -21.19
N PRO A 23 -1.10 -1.47 -22.06
CA PRO A 23 -0.95 -2.73 -22.79
C PRO A 23 -1.04 -3.89 -21.81
N LEU A 24 -1.85 -4.92 -22.06
CA LEU A 24 -2.01 -6.05 -21.12
C LEU A 24 -0.65 -6.68 -20.71
N SER A 25 0.40 -6.48 -21.50
CA SER A 25 1.79 -6.84 -21.19
C SER A 25 2.46 -6.01 -20.08
N SER A 26 2.02 -4.77 -19.81
CA SER A 26 2.59 -3.92 -18.76
C SER A 26 2.16 -4.41 -17.37
N CYS A 27 0.88 -4.72 -17.18
CA CYS A 27 0.38 -5.18 -15.88
C CYS A 27 0.96 -6.54 -15.47
N GLU A 28 1.13 -7.48 -16.39
CA GLU A 28 1.79 -8.76 -16.07
C GLU A 28 3.21 -8.52 -15.54
N SER A 29 3.97 -7.65 -16.19
CA SER A 29 5.33 -7.33 -15.74
C SER A 29 5.36 -6.58 -14.41
N LEU A 30 4.40 -5.68 -14.15
CA LEU A 30 4.32 -4.86 -12.94
C LEU A 30 3.82 -5.64 -11.71
N LEU A 31 3.12 -6.76 -11.92
CA LEU A 31 2.53 -7.57 -10.84
C LEU A 31 3.23 -8.91 -10.65
N LYS A 32 4.23 -9.25 -11.47
CA LYS A 32 4.98 -10.50 -11.31
C LYS A 32 5.84 -10.43 -10.05
N PRO A 33 5.63 -11.32 -9.06
CA PRO A 33 6.40 -11.29 -7.83
C PRO A 33 7.90 -11.43 -8.07
N ILE A 34 8.69 -10.68 -7.31
CA ILE A 34 10.15 -10.69 -7.35
C ILE A 34 10.73 -11.47 -6.16
N THR A 35 11.96 -11.94 -6.31
CA THR A 35 12.68 -12.61 -5.22
C THR A 35 13.33 -11.57 -4.32
N ILE A 36 13.09 -11.70 -3.02
CA ILE A 36 13.70 -10.91 -1.95
C ILE A 36 14.42 -11.86 -1.00
N SER A 37 15.68 -11.56 -0.69
CA SER A 37 16.48 -12.30 0.29
C SER A 37 16.17 -11.84 1.72
N ASN A 38 16.50 -12.65 2.72
CA ASN A 38 16.40 -12.25 4.13
C ASN A 38 17.19 -10.96 4.37
N GLU A 39 18.40 -10.85 3.83
CA GLU A 39 19.26 -9.67 4.00
C GLU A 39 18.62 -8.39 3.44
N ASN A 40 17.97 -8.47 2.27
CA ASN A 40 17.29 -7.33 1.67
C ASN A 40 16.10 -6.86 2.51
N MET A 41 15.47 -7.75 3.28
CA MET A 41 14.32 -7.42 4.13
C MET A 41 14.73 -6.69 5.42
N MET A 42 15.94 -6.89 5.93
CA MET A 42 16.32 -6.46 7.27
C MET A 42 16.37 -4.94 7.48
N GLY A 43 16.24 -4.56 8.75
CA GLY A 43 16.42 -3.21 9.25
C GLY A 43 15.18 -2.33 9.08
N LYS A 44 15.40 -1.02 9.20
CA LYS A 44 14.30 -0.05 9.24
C LYS A 44 13.73 0.27 7.87
N TRP A 45 12.41 0.37 7.78
CA TRP A 45 11.65 0.74 6.58
C TRP A 45 10.58 1.78 6.94
N LEU A 46 10.39 2.79 6.10
CA LEU A 46 9.34 3.78 6.24
C LEU A 46 8.19 3.44 5.30
N TYR A 47 6.95 3.47 5.79
CA TYR A 47 5.77 3.38 4.95
C TYR A 47 5.57 4.70 4.23
N VAL A 48 5.49 4.65 2.89
CA VAL A 48 5.36 5.83 2.02
C VAL A 48 3.93 5.97 1.50
N GLY A 49 3.18 4.88 1.38
CA GLY A 49 1.79 4.93 0.94
C GLY A 49 1.21 3.57 0.62
N GLY A 50 -0.08 3.52 0.32
CA GLY A 50 -0.76 2.26 0.06
C GLY A 50 -2.22 2.37 -0.35
N SER A 51 -2.74 1.26 -0.85
CA SER A 51 -4.14 1.05 -1.21
C SER A 51 -4.62 -0.27 -0.63
N SER A 52 -5.86 -0.35 -0.19
CA SER A 52 -6.41 -1.56 0.42
C SER A 52 -7.93 -1.60 0.27
N ASP A 53 -8.48 -2.80 0.21
CA ASP A 53 -9.93 -3.04 0.32
C ASP A 53 -10.37 -3.36 1.77
N LEU A 54 -9.41 -3.40 2.70
CA LEU A 54 -9.68 -3.59 4.12
C LEU A 54 -10.54 -2.42 4.61
N PRO A 55 -11.72 -2.68 5.21
CA PRO A 55 -12.58 -1.62 5.72
C PRO A 55 -11.83 -0.69 6.67
N GLY A 56 -12.03 0.62 6.57
CA GLY A 56 -11.36 1.61 7.42
C GLY A 56 -9.94 1.98 6.98
N SER A 57 -9.37 1.29 5.99
CA SER A 57 -8.00 1.56 5.53
C SER A 57 -7.84 2.95 4.94
N ARG A 58 -8.86 3.47 4.23
CA ARG A 58 -8.80 4.80 3.61
C ARG A 58 -8.87 5.91 4.64
N SER A 59 -9.84 5.82 5.55
CA SER A 59 -9.94 6.75 6.69
C SER A 59 -8.69 6.69 7.59
N LEU A 60 -8.15 5.50 7.86
CA LEU A 60 -6.87 5.35 8.56
C LEU A 60 -5.73 6.02 7.80
N GLY A 61 -5.60 5.79 6.49
CA GLY A 61 -4.56 6.39 5.66
C GLY A 61 -4.57 7.92 5.69
N ARG A 62 -5.73 8.56 5.86
CA ARG A 62 -5.85 10.02 6.03
C ARG A 62 -5.48 10.53 7.43
N LEU A 63 -5.59 9.68 8.44
CA LEU A 63 -5.23 10.00 9.83
C LEU A 63 -3.79 9.62 10.18
N LEU A 64 -3.17 8.79 9.35
CA LEU A 64 -1.82 8.29 9.49
C LEU A 64 -0.81 9.33 8.98
N SER A 65 0.17 9.68 9.81
CA SER A 65 1.19 10.69 9.45
C SER A 65 2.58 10.09 9.26
N SER A 66 2.90 9.00 9.96
CA SER A 66 4.17 8.29 9.76
C SER A 66 4.05 6.85 10.24
N VAL A 67 4.72 5.93 9.57
CA VAL A 67 4.93 4.57 10.04
C VAL A 67 6.35 4.15 9.71
N TRP A 68 7.00 3.47 10.63
CA TRP A 68 8.22 2.75 10.36
C TRP A 68 8.15 1.33 10.90
N LEU A 69 8.80 0.43 10.18
CA LEU A 69 9.04 -0.94 10.57
C LEU A 69 10.53 -1.08 10.92
N ASP A 70 10.87 -1.95 11.86
CA ASP A 70 12.22 -2.46 12.07
C ASP A 70 12.16 -3.98 12.10
N ILE A 71 12.82 -4.59 11.11
CA ILE A 71 12.74 -6.02 10.86
C ILE A 71 14.06 -6.66 11.26
N THR A 72 14.00 -7.62 12.18
CA THR A 72 15.16 -8.31 12.72
C THR A 72 15.00 -9.82 12.66
N ALA A 73 16.12 -10.52 12.52
CA ALA A 73 16.14 -11.98 12.60
C ALA A 73 15.95 -12.44 14.05
N THR A 74 15.25 -13.56 14.22
CA THR A 74 15.18 -14.25 15.52
C THR A 74 16.21 -15.39 15.59
N SER A 75 16.20 -16.16 16.68
CA SER A 75 17.01 -17.37 16.80
C SER A 75 16.56 -18.50 15.85
N GLN A 76 15.35 -18.40 15.28
CA GLN A 76 14.83 -19.33 14.29
C GLN A 76 15.04 -18.73 12.89
N SER A 77 15.67 -19.48 11.99
CA SER A 77 16.20 -18.94 10.72
C SER A 77 15.13 -18.39 9.76
N ASN A 78 13.89 -18.85 9.88
CA ASN A 78 12.75 -18.42 9.06
C ASN A 78 11.75 -17.54 9.81
N ILE A 79 12.00 -17.18 11.07
CA ILE A 79 11.13 -16.25 11.81
C ILE A 79 11.80 -14.89 11.92
N LEU A 80 11.08 -13.88 11.46
CA LEU A 80 11.44 -12.48 11.60
C LEU A 80 10.59 -11.84 12.69
N ASN A 81 11.22 -10.97 13.48
CA ASN A 81 10.55 -10.10 14.42
C ASN A 81 10.38 -8.72 13.77
N ILE A 82 9.15 -8.21 13.78
CA ILE A 82 8.81 -6.90 13.23
C ILE A 82 8.34 -6.01 14.37
N ILE A 83 9.00 -4.86 14.52
CA ILE A 83 8.50 -3.75 15.33
C ILE A 83 7.92 -2.73 14.37
N GLN A 84 6.63 -2.43 14.50
CA GLN A 84 5.94 -1.39 13.76
C GLN A 84 5.61 -0.24 14.69
N THR A 85 6.04 0.97 14.35
CA THR A 85 5.67 2.18 15.10
C THR A 85 5.00 3.16 14.16
N GLN A 86 3.89 3.73 14.63
CA GLN A 86 3.01 4.55 13.80
C GLN A 86 2.52 5.78 14.54
N ARG A 87 2.34 6.88 13.80
CA ARG A 87 1.69 8.11 14.25
C ARG A 87 0.30 8.19 13.63
N ILE A 88 -0.73 8.02 14.46
CA ILE A 88 -2.12 8.18 14.04
C ILE A 88 -2.71 9.37 14.82
N TYR A 89 -3.23 10.36 14.09
CA TYR A 89 -3.84 11.56 14.67
C TYR A 89 -2.94 12.22 15.74
N GLY A 90 -1.66 12.39 15.41
CA GLY A 90 -0.64 13.01 16.27
C GLY A 90 -0.17 12.15 17.45
N LYS A 91 -0.67 10.93 17.64
CA LYS A 91 -0.26 10.03 18.72
C LYS A 91 0.58 8.89 18.17
N CYS A 92 1.71 8.64 18.82
CA CYS A 92 2.57 7.51 18.49
C CYS A 92 2.17 6.26 19.28
N SER A 93 2.18 5.12 18.62
CA SER A 93 2.09 3.80 19.24
C SER A 93 3.03 2.82 18.54
N SER A 94 3.44 1.78 19.26
CA SER A 94 4.34 0.74 18.74
C SER A 94 3.72 -0.65 18.96
N LEU A 95 3.92 -1.52 17.99
CA LEU A 95 3.44 -2.89 17.94
C LEU A 95 4.62 -3.81 17.65
N VAL A 96 4.60 -5.02 18.20
CA VAL A 96 5.55 -6.07 17.88
C VAL A 96 4.82 -7.34 17.49
N PHE A 97 5.37 -8.05 16.51
CA PHE A 97 4.86 -9.34 16.07
C PHE A 97 5.93 -10.14 15.33
N ASN A 98 5.75 -11.46 15.33
CA ASN A 98 6.60 -12.38 14.58
C ASN A 98 5.90 -12.83 13.31
N VAL A 99 6.68 -13.04 12.26
CA VAL A 99 6.22 -13.55 10.96
C VAL A 99 7.15 -14.66 10.49
N THR A 100 6.60 -15.59 9.73
CA THR A 100 7.43 -16.55 8.99
C THR A 100 7.84 -15.91 7.67
N PHE A 101 9.12 -16.00 7.32
CA PHE A 101 9.65 -15.56 6.03
C PHE A 101 10.38 -16.72 5.36
N GLU A 102 9.85 -17.20 4.25
CA GLU A 102 10.41 -18.30 3.49
C GLU A 102 10.14 -18.09 2.00
N ASN A 103 11.12 -18.43 1.15
CA ASN A 103 10.98 -18.34 -0.31
C ASN A 103 10.46 -16.96 -0.79
N SER A 104 10.98 -15.88 -0.22
CA SER A 104 10.58 -14.50 -0.52
C SER A 104 9.09 -14.20 -0.27
N THR A 105 8.47 -14.92 0.67
CA THR A 105 7.08 -14.74 1.07
C THR A 105 7.03 -14.56 2.59
N MET A 106 6.31 -13.55 3.05
CA MET A 106 5.99 -13.37 4.46
C MET A 106 4.63 -14.01 4.76
N VAL A 107 4.53 -14.77 5.85
CA VAL A 107 3.32 -15.51 6.22
C VAL A 107 3.04 -15.42 7.72
N ILE A 108 1.77 -15.24 8.05
CA ILE A 108 1.18 -15.52 9.36
C ILE A 108 0.09 -16.57 9.13
N GLU A 109 0.13 -17.68 9.87
CA GLU A 109 -0.88 -18.75 9.75
C GLU A 109 -1.99 -18.64 10.80
N GLN A 110 -1.69 -18.02 11.94
CA GLN A 110 -2.61 -17.85 13.06
C GLN A 110 -2.42 -16.50 13.73
N PRO A 111 -3.49 -15.89 14.27
CA PRO A 111 -4.87 -16.39 14.35
C PRO A 111 -5.69 -16.19 13.06
N PHE A 112 -5.16 -15.46 12.09
CA PHE A 112 -5.67 -15.32 10.73
C PHE A 112 -4.57 -15.71 9.75
N TYR A 113 -4.95 -15.95 8.50
CA TYR A 113 -3.97 -16.16 7.45
C TYR A 113 -3.60 -14.82 6.82
N LEU A 114 -2.31 -14.51 6.75
CA LEU A 114 -1.77 -13.38 5.99
C LEU A 114 -0.63 -13.90 5.14
N ARG A 115 -0.62 -13.48 3.89
CA ARG A 115 0.46 -13.78 2.93
C ARG A 115 0.86 -12.50 2.21
N GLU A 116 2.15 -12.18 2.29
CA GLU A 116 2.75 -11.05 1.60
C GLU A 116 3.77 -11.51 0.57
N VAL A 117 3.72 -10.90 -0.61
CA VAL A 117 4.69 -11.04 -1.70
C VAL A 117 5.20 -9.68 -2.15
N TYR A 118 6.36 -9.68 -2.79
CA TYR A 118 7.02 -8.45 -3.23
C TYR A 118 6.84 -8.26 -4.73
N LEU A 119 6.46 -7.05 -5.12
CA LEU A 119 6.29 -6.66 -6.51
C LEU A 119 7.53 -5.87 -7.01
N PRO A 120 7.72 -5.77 -8.34
CA PRO A 120 8.82 -5.02 -8.93
C PRO A 120 8.91 -3.59 -8.40
N THR A 121 10.16 -3.15 -8.20
CA THR A 121 10.53 -1.78 -7.85
C THR A 121 11.62 -1.27 -8.79
N ASP A 122 11.72 0.04 -9.00
CA ASP A 122 12.83 0.67 -9.75
C ASP A 122 13.89 1.30 -8.83
N CYS A 123 13.66 1.28 -7.51
CA CYS A 123 14.61 1.72 -6.49
C CYS A 123 15.11 0.57 -5.62
N SER A 124 16.44 0.57 -5.38
CA SER A 124 17.16 -0.44 -4.61
C SER A 124 16.87 -0.41 -3.11
N ASP A 125 16.27 0.67 -2.63
CA ASP A 125 15.98 0.93 -1.23
C ASP A 125 14.47 1.09 -0.99
N CYS A 126 13.68 0.35 -1.77
CA CYS A 126 12.22 0.33 -1.73
C CYS A 126 11.69 -1.10 -1.74
N LEU A 127 10.51 -1.30 -1.15
CA LEU A 127 9.74 -2.53 -1.22
C LEU A 127 8.30 -2.18 -1.59
N VAL A 128 7.78 -2.81 -2.65
CA VAL A 128 6.34 -2.84 -2.90
C VAL A 128 5.82 -4.19 -2.44
N VAL A 129 4.86 -4.15 -1.53
CA VAL A 129 4.26 -5.30 -0.87
C VAL A 129 2.84 -5.47 -1.36
N TYR A 130 2.50 -6.67 -1.83
CA TYR A 130 1.12 -7.10 -2.03
C TYR A 130 0.76 -8.14 -0.96
N GLU A 131 -0.20 -7.78 -0.13
CA GLU A 131 -0.65 -8.54 1.02
C GLU A 131 -2.06 -9.07 0.77
N GLU A 132 -2.29 -10.33 1.11
CA GLU A 132 -3.60 -10.96 1.19
C GLU A 132 -3.85 -11.40 2.63
N VAL A 133 -4.98 -11.01 3.20
CA VAL A 133 -5.42 -11.38 4.55
C VAL A 133 -6.73 -12.13 4.45
N ILE A 134 -6.79 -13.33 5.02
CA ILE A 134 -7.98 -14.17 5.07
C ILE A 134 -8.39 -14.36 6.53
N SER A 135 -9.60 -13.88 6.86
CA SER A 135 -10.22 -14.07 8.17
C SER A 135 -11.64 -14.63 8.01
N GLY A 136 -11.82 -15.89 8.42
CA GLY A 136 -13.08 -16.61 8.28
C GLY A 136 -13.48 -16.81 6.81
N ARG A 137 -14.43 -15.99 6.32
CA ARG A 137 -14.90 -16.02 4.91
C ARG A 137 -14.55 -14.75 4.14
N ASP A 138 -13.93 -13.80 4.83
CA ASP A 138 -13.60 -12.50 4.28
C ASP A 138 -12.12 -12.53 3.86
N THR A 139 -11.84 -12.04 2.65
CA THR A 139 -10.50 -11.86 2.11
C THR A 139 -10.30 -10.37 1.84
N PHE A 140 -9.17 -9.86 2.29
CA PHE A 140 -8.76 -8.48 2.09
C PHE A 140 -7.40 -8.45 1.39
N THR A 141 -7.17 -7.41 0.61
CA THR A 141 -5.94 -7.21 -0.13
C THR A 141 -5.42 -5.80 0.09
N SER A 142 -4.10 -5.68 0.26
CA SER A 142 -3.42 -4.41 0.43
C SER A 142 -2.20 -4.35 -0.48
N LEU A 143 -2.00 -3.20 -1.12
CA LEU A 143 -0.77 -2.84 -1.82
C LEU A 143 -0.09 -1.72 -1.03
N MET A 144 1.12 -1.95 -0.56
CA MET A 144 1.85 -1.03 0.32
C MET A 144 3.24 -0.73 -0.25
N LEU A 145 3.69 0.51 -0.09
CA LEU A 145 5.01 0.96 -0.48
C LEU A 145 5.82 1.31 0.75
N PHE A 146 7.02 0.74 0.84
CA PHE A 146 8.03 1.05 1.85
C PHE A 146 9.32 1.55 1.21
N SER A 147 10.06 2.41 1.91
CA SER A 147 11.38 2.88 1.51
C SER A 147 12.31 3.07 2.71
N LYS A 148 13.63 2.97 2.49
CA LYS A 148 14.62 3.42 3.48
C LYS A 148 14.67 4.94 3.61
N ARG A 149 14.11 5.68 2.65
CA ARG A 149 13.98 7.15 2.64
C ARG A 149 12.56 7.58 2.98
N GLN A 150 12.39 8.84 3.41
CA GLN A 150 11.06 9.40 3.70
C GLN A 150 10.21 9.57 2.44
N SER A 151 10.85 9.86 1.31
CA SER A 151 10.21 10.01 0.01
C SER A 151 10.89 9.17 -1.06
N VAL A 152 10.15 8.95 -2.13
CA VAL A 152 10.62 8.29 -3.36
C VAL A 152 10.50 9.24 -4.55
N SER A 153 11.06 8.87 -5.70
CA SER A 153 10.97 9.69 -6.91
C SER A 153 9.51 9.76 -7.41
N PRO A 154 9.11 10.86 -8.07
CA PRO A 154 7.80 10.96 -8.71
C PRO A 154 7.52 9.82 -9.70
N ASP A 155 8.52 9.43 -10.50
CA ASP A 155 8.38 8.35 -11.48
C ASP A 155 8.01 7.01 -10.80
N PHE A 156 8.60 6.72 -9.63
CA PHE A 156 8.28 5.51 -8.89
C PHE A 156 6.89 5.59 -8.24
N VAL A 157 6.44 6.78 -7.81
CA VAL A 157 5.05 6.97 -7.36
C VAL A 157 4.07 6.65 -8.48
N GLU A 158 4.35 7.06 -9.72
CA GLU A 158 3.49 6.74 -10.87
C GLU A 158 3.52 5.24 -11.21
N MET A 159 4.68 4.58 -11.09
CA MET A 159 4.75 3.13 -11.24
C MET A 159 3.93 2.40 -10.15
N PHE A 160 3.98 2.87 -8.91
CA PHE A 160 3.20 2.31 -7.80
C PHE A 160 1.69 2.48 -8.01
N LYS A 161 1.26 3.65 -8.51
CA LYS A 161 -0.15 3.86 -8.92
C LYS A 161 -0.56 2.92 -10.04
N ALA A 162 0.28 2.72 -11.04
CA ALA A 162 0.02 1.77 -12.12
C ALA A 162 -0.15 0.33 -11.59
N GLN A 163 0.64 -0.09 -10.60
CA GLN A 163 0.45 -1.37 -9.92
C GLN A 163 -0.93 -1.48 -9.25
N ALA A 164 -1.36 -0.43 -8.54
CA ALA A 164 -2.70 -0.38 -7.94
C ALA A 164 -3.82 -0.48 -9.00
N GLU A 165 -3.67 0.23 -10.13
CA GLU A 165 -4.61 0.18 -11.25
C GLU A 165 -4.69 -1.22 -11.87
N CYS A 166 -3.54 -1.87 -12.10
CA CYS A 166 -3.47 -3.25 -12.58
C CYS A 166 -4.17 -4.23 -11.64
N LEU A 167 -4.10 -4.00 -10.33
CA LEU A 167 -4.81 -4.75 -9.29
C LEU A 167 -6.28 -4.33 -9.12
N ARG A 168 -6.74 -3.29 -9.84
CA ARG A 168 -8.07 -2.68 -9.71
C ARG A 168 -8.37 -2.17 -8.31
N MET A 169 -7.34 -1.73 -7.62
CA MET A 169 -7.44 -1.11 -6.31
C MET A 169 -7.76 0.38 -6.45
N PRO A 170 -8.32 1.03 -5.42
CA PRO A 170 -8.39 2.48 -5.34
C PRO A 170 -7.00 3.12 -5.53
N SER A 171 -6.95 4.39 -5.92
CA SER A 171 -5.68 5.13 -5.93
C SER A 171 -5.05 5.07 -4.53
N PRO A 172 -3.74 4.76 -4.44
CA PRO A 172 -3.03 4.75 -3.17
C PRO A 172 -3.08 6.12 -2.49
N ILE A 173 -3.16 6.10 -1.16
CA ILE A 173 -2.96 7.27 -0.31
C ILE A 173 -1.47 7.32 0.04
N MET A 174 -0.82 8.42 -0.33
CA MET A 174 0.59 8.66 -0.04
C MET A 174 0.72 9.44 1.27
N ILE A 175 1.71 9.09 2.09
CA ILE A 175 2.06 9.81 3.31
C ILE A 175 2.77 11.11 2.93
N ASP A 176 2.39 12.18 3.60
CA ASP A 176 3.11 13.45 3.54
C ASP A 176 4.45 13.33 4.28
N THR A 177 5.52 13.76 3.64
CA THR A 177 6.88 13.64 4.17
C THR A 177 7.23 14.69 5.21
N ASP A 178 6.39 15.71 5.39
CA ASP A 178 6.67 16.84 6.29
C ASP A 178 6.33 16.54 7.77
N TYR A 179 6.00 15.29 8.10
CA TYR A 179 5.69 14.87 9.47
C TYR A 179 6.90 14.28 10.22
N GLU A 180 6.94 14.55 11.52
CA GLU A 180 7.92 13.96 12.41
C GLU A 180 7.68 12.46 12.60
N ILE A 181 8.75 11.68 12.45
CA ILE A 181 8.77 10.23 12.69
C ILE A 181 8.69 9.96 14.20
N CYS A 182 7.89 8.97 14.61
CA CYS A 182 7.83 8.55 16.01
C CYS A 182 9.18 8.01 16.51
N PRO A 183 9.55 8.24 17.78
CA PRO A 183 10.81 7.78 18.34
C PRO A 183 10.84 6.26 18.56
N ASP A 184 12.06 5.72 18.66
CA ASP A 184 12.33 4.28 18.82
C ASP A 184 12.06 3.74 20.25
N ASN A 185 11.83 4.61 21.24
CA ASN A 185 11.75 4.22 22.65
C ASN A 185 10.32 3.90 23.13
N ILE A 186 9.35 3.81 22.21
CA ILE A 186 7.97 3.49 22.55
C ILE A 186 7.88 1.99 22.83
N ALA A 187 7.40 1.64 24.02
CA ALA A 187 7.20 0.24 24.39
C ALA A 187 6.16 -0.41 23.45
N PRO A 188 6.52 -1.49 22.73
CA PRO A 188 5.59 -2.14 21.81
C PRO A 188 4.57 -2.98 22.57
N SER A 189 3.33 -3.02 22.06
CA SER A 189 2.31 -3.99 22.46
C SER A 189 2.14 -5.10 21.41
N GLU A 190 1.50 -6.21 21.78
CA GLU A 190 1.23 -7.32 20.85
C GLU A 190 0.31 -6.88 19.70
N GLY A 191 0.82 -6.85 18.45
CA GLY A 191 0.08 -6.34 17.29
C GLY A 191 -0.96 -7.31 16.71
N ILE A 192 -0.62 -8.59 16.67
CA ILE A 192 -1.43 -9.63 15.98
C ILE A 192 -2.83 -9.76 16.59
N SER A 193 -2.95 -9.73 17.91
CA SER A 193 -4.24 -9.85 18.60
C SER A 193 -5.19 -8.69 18.29
N ALA A 194 -4.66 -7.46 18.23
CA ALA A 194 -5.43 -6.28 17.87
C ALA A 194 -5.93 -6.34 16.42
N LEU A 195 -5.06 -6.76 15.49
CA LEU A 195 -5.44 -6.96 14.09
C LEU A 195 -6.48 -8.07 13.94
N ASN A 196 -6.34 -9.21 14.62
CA ASN A 196 -7.33 -10.28 14.59
C ASN A 196 -8.71 -9.80 15.07
N SER A 197 -8.73 -9.08 16.20
CA SER A 197 -9.96 -8.52 16.77
C SER A 197 -10.66 -7.57 15.79
N PHE A 198 -9.87 -6.79 15.03
CA PHE A 198 -10.39 -5.93 13.98
C PHE A 198 -11.00 -6.75 12.83
N LEU A 199 -10.26 -7.72 12.30
CA LEU A 199 -10.69 -8.57 11.18
C LEU A 199 -12.00 -9.33 11.48
N GLU A 200 -12.23 -9.73 12.73
CA GLU A 200 -13.45 -10.42 13.14
C GLU A 200 -14.66 -9.47 13.33
N ALA A 201 -14.43 -8.16 13.44
CA ALA A 201 -15.45 -7.17 13.83
C ALA A 201 -16.38 -6.74 12.68
N LYS A 202 -17.24 -7.64 12.20
CA LYS A 202 -18.16 -7.38 11.06
C LYS A 202 -19.02 -6.13 11.17
N MET A 203 -19.53 -5.82 12.37
CA MET A 203 -20.29 -4.58 12.56
C MET A 203 -19.37 -3.35 12.46
N GLY A 204 -18.16 -3.44 13.02
CA GLY A 204 -17.11 -2.45 12.88
C GLY A 204 -16.76 -2.19 11.41
N HIS A 205 -16.64 -3.25 10.60
CA HIS A 205 -16.40 -3.12 9.16
C HIS A 205 -17.47 -2.30 8.43
N ARG A 206 -18.75 -2.42 8.81
CA ARG A 206 -19.83 -1.63 8.18
C ARG A 206 -19.68 -0.13 8.48
N VAL A 207 -19.36 0.19 9.73
CA VAL A 207 -19.10 1.57 10.16
C VAL A 207 -17.84 2.09 9.48
N ALA A 208 -16.78 1.30 9.43
CA ALA A 208 -15.52 1.65 8.80
C ALA A 208 -15.67 1.95 7.31
N LYS A 209 -16.45 1.15 6.56
CA LYS A 209 -16.77 1.44 5.15
C LYS A 209 -17.52 2.76 4.96
N LEU A 210 -18.44 3.09 5.88
CA LEU A 210 -19.15 4.38 5.82
C LEU A 210 -18.20 5.54 6.08
N LEU A 211 -17.26 5.37 7.02
CA LEU A 211 -16.22 6.35 7.29
C LEU A 211 -15.29 6.53 6.08
N ASP A 212 -14.85 5.45 5.44
CA ASP A 212 -14.02 5.55 4.22
C ASP A 212 -14.73 6.36 3.12
N ALA A 213 -16.00 6.05 2.86
CA ALA A 213 -16.80 6.79 1.88
C ALA A 213 -16.96 8.27 2.24
N PHE A 214 -17.08 8.59 3.53
CA PHE A 214 -17.11 9.97 4.01
C PHE A 214 -15.77 10.69 3.77
N PHE A 215 -14.65 10.07 4.13
CA PHE A 215 -13.33 10.66 3.91
C PHE A 215 -13.06 10.87 2.42
N ASP A 216 -13.38 9.91 1.57
CA ASP A 216 -13.21 10.05 0.12
C ASP A 216 -14.07 11.17 -0.48
N ALA A 217 -15.26 11.41 0.07
CA ALA A 217 -16.16 12.45 -0.43
C ALA A 217 -15.82 13.86 0.07
N PHE A 218 -15.24 13.99 1.27
CA PHE A 218 -15.15 15.28 1.97
C PHE A 218 -13.76 15.67 2.47
N VAL A 219 -12.79 14.76 2.49
CA VAL A 219 -11.44 14.98 3.01
C VAL A 219 -10.44 14.70 1.89
N ASN A 220 -10.07 15.76 1.17
CA ASN A 220 -9.06 15.72 0.11
C ASN A 220 -7.64 15.72 0.66
#